data_AF-A0A7S6SF87-F1
#
_entry.id   AF-A0A7S6SF87-F1
#
_cell.length_a   1.000
_cell.length_b   1.000
_cell.length_c   1.000
_cell.angle_alpha   90.00
_cell.angle_beta   90.00
_cell.angle_gamma   90.00
#
_symmetry.space_group_name_H-M   'P 1'
#
loop_
_entity.id
_entity.type
_entity.pdbx_description
1 polymer ?
#
loop_
_entity_poly.entity_id
_entity_poly.type
_entity_poly.pdbx_seq_one_letter_code
_entity_poly.pdbx_strand_id
1 'polypeptide(L)'
;MNKTLFILIFSYLSLTAQQSEVLTGSITFDSKTIGILPAVTKNSVLPVSEKKKPIVNGLLSLVLPGAGQYMAESYIEAGIFAALEVTAITIAVINDGKGDDQTTEFQKVADERWSVVKYAEWLNTYKSASIPINPNTSLRPWERVNWDSLNAYESTFSHRLPKHGEQQYYELIGKYHQYSPGWDEFNPANSNNADIPPIFLSYASMRGKANDFYNNASKAVIALYINHFLSAVHAVWATALYNNSVSVKLQFDEQELRYAGALSPRLTLKANF
;
A
#
# COMPACT_ATOMS: atom_id res chain seq x y z
N MET A 1 -25.44 19.71 -28.87
CA MET A 1 -25.00 21.11 -28.75
C MET A 1 -23.84 21.12 -27.76
N ASN A 2 -22.63 20.83 -28.26
CA ASN A 2 -21.44 20.61 -27.43
C ASN A 2 -20.42 21.67 -27.79
N LYS A 3 -20.10 22.58 -26.86
CA LYS A 3 -19.09 23.62 -27.05
C LYS A 3 -17.76 23.11 -26.53
N THR A 4 -16.85 22.80 -27.45
CA THR A 4 -15.44 22.53 -27.15
C THR A 4 -14.69 23.86 -27.19
N LEU A 5 -14.10 24.26 -26.07
CA LEU A 5 -13.34 25.51 -25.90
C LEU A 5 -11.90 25.28 -26.37
N PHE A 6 -11.51 25.91 -27.48
CA PHE A 6 -10.10 26.01 -27.92
C PHE A 6 -9.46 27.22 -27.23
N ILE A 7 -8.44 27.00 -26.40
CA ILE A 7 -7.63 28.08 -25.82
C ILE A 7 -6.39 28.26 -26.70
N LEU A 8 -6.37 29.38 -27.44
CA LEU A 8 -5.23 29.86 -28.22
C LEU A 8 -4.25 30.57 -27.28
N ILE A 9 -3.04 30.03 -27.16
CA ILE A 9 -1.93 30.65 -26.43
C ILE A 9 -1.26 31.67 -27.36
N PHE A 10 -1.38 32.96 -27.04
CA PHE A 10 -0.63 34.03 -27.68
C PHE A 10 0.79 34.09 -27.08
N SER A 11 1.79 33.65 -27.84
CA SER A 11 3.20 33.90 -27.55
C SER A 11 3.60 35.29 -28.06
N TYR A 12 3.97 36.18 -27.14
CA TYR A 12 4.60 37.45 -27.49
C TYR A 12 6.07 37.19 -27.88
N LEU A 13 6.37 37.31 -29.17
CA LEU A 13 7.75 37.42 -29.67
C LEU A 13 8.12 38.90 -29.73
N SER A 14 8.93 39.35 -28.77
CA SER A 14 9.58 40.66 -28.83
C SER A 14 10.83 40.54 -29.70
N LEU A 15 10.79 41.10 -30.91
CA LEU A 15 11.96 41.28 -31.76
C LEU A 15 12.74 42.50 -31.23
N THR A 16 13.87 42.26 -30.56
CA THR A 16 14.87 43.32 -30.30
C THR A 16 15.97 43.20 -31.34
N ALA A 17 16.22 44.28 -32.07
CA ALA A 17 17.32 44.39 -33.02
C ALA A 17 18.66 44.16 -32.32
N GLN A 18 19.42 43.16 -32.78
CA GLN A 18 20.75 42.86 -32.26
C GLN A 18 21.78 43.75 -32.97
N GLN A 19 22.25 44.79 -32.29
CA GLN A 19 23.50 45.45 -32.66
C GLN A 19 24.63 44.46 -32.36
N SER A 20 25.34 44.02 -33.40
CA SER A 20 26.49 43.13 -33.24
C SER A 20 27.68 43.92 -32.70
N GLU A 21 27.95 43.83 -31.42
CA GLU A 21 29.27 44.20 -30.90
C GLU A 21 30.26 43.10 -31.27
N VAL A 22 31.22 43.45 -32.12
CA VAL A 22 32.28 42.53 -32.55
C VAL A 22 33.27 42.40 -31.40
N LEU A 23 33.13 41.32 -30.64
CA LEU A 23 34.11 40.92 -29.62
C LEU A 23 35.37 40.42 -30.33
N THR A 24 36.51 40.97 -29.92
CA THR A 24 37.81 40.69 -30.51
C THR A 24 38.40 39.36 -30.02
N GLY A 25 37.76 38.73 -29.03
CA GLY A 25 38.21 37.47 -28.43
C GLY A 25 39.34 37.66 -27.41
N SER A 26 39.69 38.92 -27.11
CA SER A 26 40.66 39.27 -26.08
C SER A 26 39.95 39.86 -24.87
N ILE A 27 39.95 39.11 -23.76
CA ILE A 27 39.25 39.45 -22.51
C ILE A 27 39.66 40.84 -21.98
N THR A 28 40.91 41.27 -22.20
CA THR A 28 41.42 42.57 -21.74
C THR A 28 40.98 43.76 -22.61
N PHE A 29 40.67 43.53 -23.88
CA PHE A 29 40.16 44.57 -24.78
C PHE A 29 38.63 44.65 -24.72
N ASP A 30 37.96 43.50 -24.77
CA ASP A 30 36.50 43.42 -24.80
C ASP A 30 35.89 43.89 -23.47
N SER A 31 36.59 43.73 -22.34
CA SER A 31 36.16 44.26 -21.04
C SER A 31 36.18 45.79 -20.94
N LYS A 32 37.00 46.48 -21.75
CA LYS A 32 37.06 47.95 -21.77
C LYS A 32 35.93 48.55 -22.59
N THR A 33 35.48 47.87 -23.65
CA THR A 33 34.36 48.30 -24.49
C THR A 33 33.05 48.30 -23.69
N ILE A 34 32.88 47.35 -22.77
CA ILE A 34 31.72 47.24 -21.87
C ILE A 34 31.70 48.35 -20.79
N GLY A 35 32.85 48.96 -20.48
CA GLY A 35 32.99 49.97 -19.43
C GLY A 35 32.47 51.38 -19.75
N ILE A 36 31.95 51.63 -20.96
CA ILE A 36 31.43 52.95 -21.39
C ILE A 36 29.89 53.03 -21.29
N LEU A 37 29.21 51.92 -20.98
CA LEU A 37 27.76 51.96 -20.72
C LEU A 37 27.51 52.69 -19.39
N PRO A 38 26.57 53.67 -19.34
CA PRO A 38 26.17 54.27 -18.08
C PRO A 38 25.75 53.15 -17.14
N ALA A 39 26.22 53.19 -15.89
CA ALA A 39 25.96 52.18 -14.88
C ALA A 39 24.45 51.92 -14.77
N VAL A 40 23.98 50.94 -15.52
CA VAL A 40 22.68 50.32 -15.30
C VAL A 40 22.89 49.53 -14.03
N THR A 41 22.55 50.12 -12.90
CA THR A 41 22.26 49.43 -11.64
C THR A 41 21.02 48.57 -11.85
N LYS A 42 21.11 47.57 -12.73
CA LYS A 42 20.31 46.38 -12.60
C LYS A 42 21.04 45.55 -11.57
N ASN A 43 20.62 45.72 -10.32
CA ASN A 43 20.71 44.65 -9.34
C ASN A 43 19.93 43.46 -9.93
N SER A 44 20.56 42.70 -10.82
CA SER A 44 20.08 41.39 -11.20
C SER A 44 20.32 40.48 -10.01
N VAL A 45 19.51 40.67 -8.96
CA VAL A 45 19.25 39.63 -8.00
C VAL A 45 18.60 38.53 -8.84
N LEU A 46 19.39 37.54 -9.24
CA LEU A 46 18.85 36.31 -9.80
C LEU A 46 17.72 35.88 -8.86
N PRO A 47 16.52 35.54 -9.37
CA PRO A 47 15.42 35.14 -8.50
C PRO A 47 15.91 33.98 -7.65
N VAL A 48 16.07 34.25 -6.35
CA VAL A 48 16.35 33.24 -5.34
C VAL A 48 15.18 32.26 -5.44
N SER A 49 15.42 31.06 -5.96
CA SER A 49 14.38 30.02 -6.01
C SER A 49 13.81 29.88 -4.61
N GLU A 50 12.49 30.06 -4.46
CA GLU A 50 11.84 30.04 -3.16
C GLU A 50 12.11 28.70 -2.46
N LYS A 51 12.50 28.77 -1.18
CA LYS A 51 12.74 27.57 -0.39
C LYS A 51 11.44 26.79 -0.22
N LYS A 52 11.50 25.50 -0.51
CA LYS A 52 10.38 24.56 -0.35
C LYS A 52 10.23 24.17 1.12
N LYS A 53 9.03 23.75 1.52
CA LYS A 53 8.72 23.41 2.93
C LYS A 53 8.90 21.90 3.17
N PRO A 54 9.95 21.45 3.89
CA PRO A 54 10.24 20.01 4.02
C PRO A 54 9.12 19.22 4.70
N ILE A 55 8.56 19.75 5.79
CA ILE A 55 7.49 19.08 6.54
C ILE A 55 6.20 18.97 5.70
N VAL A 56 5.87 19.98 4.90
CA VAL A 56 4.70 19.94 4.02
C VAL A 56 4.86 18.85 2.97
N ASN A 57 6.03 18.76 2.34
CA ASN A 57 6.32 17.71 1.38
C ASN A 57 6.34 16.32 2.04
N GLY A 58 6.86 16.21 3.26
CA GLY A 58 6.79 14.98 4.06
C GLY A 58 5.35 14.50 4.30
N LEU A 59 4.49 15.41 4.77
CA LEU A 59 3.07 15.11 4.99
C LEU A 59 2.34 14.74 3.70
N LEU A 60 2.68 15.41 2.59
CA LEU A 60 2.12 15.09 1.28
C LEU A 60 2.49 13.66 0.85
N SER A 61 3.75 13.25 1.03
CA SER A 61 4.19 11.87 0.76
C SER A 61 3.66 10.84 1.75
N LEU A 62 3.29 11.24 2.96
CA LEU A 62 2.63 10.36 3.91
C LEU A 62 1.20 10.00 3.47
N VAL A 63 0.50 10.92 2.80
CA VAL A 63 -0.84 10.67 2.26
C VAL A 63 -0.74 9.96 0.91
N LEU A 64 0.15 10.42 0.05
CA LEU A 64 0.34 9.89 -1.30
C LEU A 64 1.85 9.69 -1.57
N PRO A 65 2.36 8.45 -1.47
CA PRO A 65 3.78 8.17 -1.66
C PRO A 65 4.29 8.69 -2.99
N GLY A 66 5.39 9.45 -2.94
CA GLY A 66 6.03 10.09 -4.09
C GLY A 66 5.60 11.54 -4.34
N ALA A 67 4.48 12.00 -3.79
CA ALA A 67 3.98 13.36 -4.06
C ALA A 67 4.88 14.46 -3.47
N GLY A 68 5.43 14.27 -2.28
CA GLY A 68 6.41 15.17 -1.67
C GLY A 68 7.77 15.17 -2.39
N GLN A 69 8.22 14.02 -2.90
CA GLN A 69 9.40 13.92 -3.75
C GLN A 69 9.22 14.70 -5.05
N TYR A 70 8.04 14.59 -5.67
CA TYR A 70 7.69 15.37 -6.86
C TYR A 70 7.77 16.87 -6.58
N MET A 71 7.17 17.32 -5.46
CA MET A 71 7.28 18.72 -5.04
C MET A 71 8.73 19.13 -4.75
N ALA A 72 9.57 18.23 -4.29
CA ALA A 72 11.00 18.44 -4.06
C ALA A 72 11.87 18.35 -5.33
N GLU A 73 11.30 18.18 -6.52
CA GLU A 73 12.01 17.95 -7.81
C GLU A 73 12.82 16.64 -7.87
N SER A 74 12.51 15.68 -7.00
CA SER A 74 13.11 14.34 -6.92
C SER A 74 12.25 13.34 -7.72
N TYR A 75 12.22 13.50 -9.04
CA TYR A 75 11.24 12.80 -9.91
C TYR A 75 11.43 11.29 -10.00
N ILE A 76 12.68 10.81 -9.96
CA ILE A 76 12.98 9.37 -10.03
C ILE A 76 12.44 8.68 -8.78
N GLU A 77 12.73 9.26 -7.61
CA GLU A 77 12.29 8.75 -6.32
C GLU A 77 10.78 8.84 -6.18
N ALA A 78 10.16 9.92 -6.67
CA ALA A 78 8.71 10.04 -6.77
C ALA A 78 8.10 8.87 -7.56
N GLY A 79 8.67 8.55 -8.73
CA GLY A 79 8.25 7.44 -9.56
C GLY A 79 8.41 6.09 -8.88
N ILE A 80 9.51 5.86 -8.15
CA ILE A 80 9.75 4.61 -7.41
C ILE A 80 8.70 4.41 -6.31
N PHE A 81 8.46 5.41 -5.46
CA PHE A 81 7.47 5.30 -4.38
C PHE A 81 6.05 5.07 -4.93
N ALA A 82 5.69 5.74 -6.02
CA ALA A 82 4.40 5.53 -6.69
C ALA A 82 4.29 4.11 -7.31
N ALA A 83 5.35 3.60 -7.94
CA ALA A 83 5.36 2.27 -8.52
C ALA A 83 5.24 1.17 -7.44
N LEU A 84 5.93 1.33 -6.32
CA LEU A 84 5.82 0.43 -5.16
C LEU A 84 4.41 0.44 -4.59
N GLU A 85 3.80 1.63 -4.47
CA GLU A 85 2.43 1.80 -4.00
C GLU A 85 1.43 1.02 -4.87
N VAL A 86 1.45 1.26 -6.18
CA VAL A 86 0.58 0.57 -7.13
C VAL A 86 0.78 -0.94 -7.08
N THR A 87 2.04 -1.39 -6.98
CA THR A 87 2.36 -2.82 -6.91
C THR A 87 1.78 -3.45 -5.65
N ALA A 88 1.97 -2.84 -4.49
CA ALA A 88 1.47 -3.37 -3.22
C ALA A 88 -0.07 -3.34 -3.15
N ILE A 89 -0.73 -2.28 -3.64
CA ILE A 89 -2.20 -2.24 -3.77
C ILE A 89 -2.68 -3.40 -4.66
N THR A 90 -2.04 -3.61 -5.81
CA THR A 90 -2.41 -4.68 -6.74
C THR A 90 -2.30 -6.05 -6.09
N ILE A 91 -1.20 -6.31 -5.37
CA ILE A 91 -1.02 -7.57 -4.64
C ILE A 91 -2.09 -7.73 -3.56
N ALA A 92 -2.38 -6.67 -2.79
CA ALA A 92 -3.38 -6.69 -1.74
C ALA A 92 -4.77 -7.06 -2.29
N VAL A 93 -5.25 -6.31 -3.28
CA VAL A 93 -6.60 -6.50 -3.86
C VAL A 93 -6.75 -7.87 -4.54
N ILE A 94 -5.75 -8.29 -5.32
CA ILE A 94 -5.82 -9.59 -6.01
C ILE A 94 -5.82 -10.75 -5.02
N ASN A 95 -5.00 -10.70 -3.97
CA ASN A 95 -4.95 -11.79 -3.01
C ASN A 95 -6.18 -11.78 -2.09
N ASP A 96 -6.71 -10.62 -1.72
CA ASP A 96 -7.93 -10.53 -0.94
C ASP A 96 -9.11 -11.17 -1.69
N GLY A 97 -9.31 -10.80 -2.96
CA GLY A 97 -10.35 -11.42 -3.80
C GLY A 97 -10.16 -12.93 -4.02
N LYS A 98 -8.92 -13.40 -4.18
CA LYS A 98 -8.63 -14.85 -4.23
C LYS A 98 -8.94 -15.56 -2.91
N GLY A 99 -8.74 -14.88 -1.78
CA GLY A 99 -9.13 -15.38 -0.46
C GLY A 99 -10.65 -15.57 -0.38
N ASP A 100 -11.42 -14.59 -0.86
CA ASP A 100 -12.89 -14.63 -0.86
C ASP A 100 -13.44 -15.73 -1.77
N ASP A 101 -12.88 -15.87 -2.98
CA ASP A 101 -13.24 -16.93 -3.92
C ASP A 101 -12.96 -18.31 -3.32
N GLN A 102 -11.77 -18.49 -2.74
CA GLN A 102 -11.40 -19.75 -2.09
C GLN A 102 -12.25 -20.03 -0.84
N THR A 103 -12.69 -18.98 -0.14
CA THR A 103 -13.61 -19.07 1.00
C THR A 103 -14.97 -19.60 0.58
N THR A 104 -15.52 -19.02 -0.48
CA THR A 104 -16.77 -19.49 -1.09
C THR A 104 -16.66 -20.95 -1.51
N GLU A 105 -15.52 -21.35 -2.09
CA GLU A 105 -15.29 -22.72 -2.54
C GLU A 105 -15.28 -23.72 -1.38
N PHE A 106 -14.52 -23.47 -0.30
CA PHE A 106 -14.48 -24.41 0.81
C PHE A 106 -15.82 -24.44 1.56
N GLN A 107 -16.49 -23.29 1.75
CA GLN A 107 -17.79 -23.25 2.42
C GLN A 107 -18.83 -24.08 1.68
N LYS A 108 -18.82 -24.03 0.34
CA LYS A 108 -19.66 -24.90 -0.49
C LYS A 108 -19.36 -26.38 -0.24
N VAL A 109 -18.08 -26.78 -0.20
CA VAL A 109 -17.70 -28.17 0.10
C VAL A 109 -18.18 -28.59 1.50
N ALA A 110 -18.07 -27.72 2.50
CA ALA A 110 -18.62 -27.99 3.82
C ALA A 110 -20.14 -28.19 3.80
N ASP A 111 -20.88 -27.31 3.11
CA ASP A 111 -22.34 -27.39 3.03
C ASP A 111 -22.82 -28.65 2.27
N GLU A 112 -22.00 -29.17 1.36
CA GLU A 112 -22.30 -30.37 0.57
C GLU A 112 -21.88 -31.67 1.27
N ARG A 113 -20.76 -31.65 2.00
CA ARG A 113 -20.05 -32.87 2.46
C ARG A 113 -19.96 -33.03 3.98
N TRP A 114 -20.36 -32.00 4.73
CA TRP A 114 -20.40 -32.02 6.19
C TRP A 114 -21.84 -31.85 6.68
N SER A 115 -22.25 -32.68 7.63
CA SER A 115 -23.59 -32.72 8.17
C SER A 115 -23.58 -32.66 9.69
N VAL A 116 -24.15 -31.59 10.25
CA VAL A 116 -24.37 -31.49 11.69
C VAL A 116 -25.29 -32.58 12.21
N VAL A 117 -26.19 -33.12 11.36
CA VAL A 117 -27.04 -34.26 11.73
C VAL A 117 -26.19 -35.50 11.98
N LYS A 118 -25.25 -35.83 11.08
CA LYS A 118 -24.34 -36.98 11.26
C LYS A 118 -23.51 -36.83 12.54
N TYR A 119 -23.03 -35.61 12.79
CA TYR A 119 -22.31 -35.29 14.02
C TYR A 119 -23.18 -35.49 15.28
N ALA A 120 -24.41 -34.97 15.28
CA ALA A 120 -25.34 -35.12 16.39
C ALA A 120 -25.78 -36.58 16.62
N GLU A 121 -26.02 -37.35 15.55
CA GLU A 121 -26.31 -38.79 15.62
C GLU A 121 -25.15 -39.57 16.26
N TRP A 122 -23.91 -39.23 15.88
CA TRP A 122 -22.72 -39.83 16.46
C TRP A 122 -22.58 -39.50 17.95
N LEU A 123 -22.81 -38.25 18.34
CA LEU A 123 -22.81 -37.84 19.76
C LEU A 123 -23.88 -38.59 20.56
N ASN A 124 -25.09 -38.72 20.00
CA ASN A 124 -26.18 -39.46 20.65
C ASN A 124 -25.82 -40.94 20.83
N THR A 125 -25.16 -41.55 19.83
CA THR A 125 -24.80 -42.98 19.84
C THR A 125 -23.65 -43.29 20.79
N TYR A 126 -22.56 -42.53 20.73
CA TYR A 126 -21.30 -42.89 21.39
C TYR A 126 -20.95 -42.06 22.61
N LYS A 127 -21.62 -40.92 22.80
CA LYS A 127 -21.31 -39.97 23.86
C LYS A 127 -22.50 -39.68 24.77
N SER A 128 -23.54 -40.51 24.68
CA SER A 128 -24.78 -40.41 25.46
C SER A 128 -25.41 -39.02 25.39
N ALA A 129 -25.21 -38.30 24.28
CA ALA A 129 -25.93 -37.07 24.05
C ALA A 129 -27.42 -37.37 23.83
N SER A 130 -28.28 -36.43 24.19
CA SER A 130 -29.74 -36.52 23.96
C SER A 130 -30.20 -35.34 23.12
N ILE A 131 -29.55 -35.17 21.96
CA ILE A 131 -29.80 -34.05 21.04
C ILE A 131 -31.00 -34.40 20.16
N PRO A 132 -32.10 -33.64 20.21
CA PRO A 132 -33.24 -33.86 19.33
C PRO A 132 -32.89 -33.56 17.87
N ILE A 133 -33.27 -34.47 16.97
CA ILE A 133 -33.06 -34.36 15.53
C ILE A 133 -34.42 -34.45 14.83
N ASN A 134 -34.72 -33.46 14.00
CA ASN A 134 -35.92 -33.44 13.18
C ASN A 134 -35.86 -34.58 12.13
N PRO A 135 -36.84 -35.50 12.09
CA PRO A 135 -36.84 -36.61 11.13
C PRO A 135 -37.10 -36.17 9.68
N ASN A 136 -37.54 -34.92 9.45
CA ASN A 136 -37.80 -34.41 8.10
C ASN A 136 -36.48 -34.25 7.31
N THR A 137 -36.21 -35.19 6.42
CA THR A 137 -35.01 -35.22 5.57
C THR A 137 -35.06 -34.25 4.39
N SER A 138 -36.19 -33.59 4.14
CA SER A 138 -36.29 -32.54 3.11
C SER A 138 -35.65 -31.21 3.55
N LEU A 139 -35.41 -31.03 4.85
CA LEU A 139 -34.73 -29.85 5.41
C LEU A 139 -33.20 -30.00 5.32
N ARG A 140 -32.49 -28.86 5.29
CA ARG A 140 -31.02 -28.87 5.33
C ARG A 140 -30.53 -29.43 6.67
N PRO A 141 -29.33 -30.03 6.73
CA PRO A 141 -28.80 -30.61 7.98
C PRO A 141 -28.82 -29.63 9.16
N TRP A 142 -28.43 -28.37 8.94
CA TRP A 142 -28.39 -27.32 9.97
C TRP A 142 -29.76 -26.84 10.46
N GLU A 143 -30.84 -27.15 9.75
CA GLU A 143 -32.22 -26.83 10.16
C GLU A 143 -32.85 -27.97 10.97
N ARG A 144 -32.22 -29.16 10.97
CA ARG A 144 -32.75 -30.37 11.59
C ARG A 144 -32.27 -30.59 13.02
N VAL A 145 -31.19 -29.93 13.43
CA VAL A 145 -30.59 -30.12 14.76
C VAL A 145 -31.04 -29.00 15.70
N ASN A 146 -31.42 -29.36 16.93
CA ASN A 146 -31.63 -28.36 17.97
C ASN A 146 -30.27 -27.83 18.48
N TRP A 147 -29.92 -26.62 18.03
CA TRP A 147 -28.64 -25.97 18.35
C TRP A 147 -28.43 -25.75 19.85
N ASP A 148 -29.46 -25.41 20.60
CA ASP A 148 -29.34 -25.19 22.05
C ASP A 148 -28.97 -26.49 22.78
N SER A 149 -29.58 -27.62 22.38
CA SER A 149 -29.28 -28.95 22.94
C SER A 149 -27.89 -29.42 22.54
N LEU A 150 -27.50 -29.20 21.28
CA LEU A 150 -26.15 -29.49 20.78
C LEU A 150 -25.11 -28.69 21.58
N ASN A 151 -25.26 -27.37 21.64
CA ASN A 151 -24.29 -26.51 22.33
C ASN A 151 -24.30 -26.69 23.86
N ALA A 152 -25.44 -27.06 24.45
CA ALA A 152 -25.51 -27.44 25.86
C ALA A 152 -24.69 -28.69 26.13
N TYR A 153 -24.75 -29.70 25.25
CA TYR A 153 -23.91 -30.88 25.35
C TYR A 153 -22.42 -30.54 25.13
N GLU A 154 -22.12 -29.76 24.09
CA GLU A 154 -20.75 -29.33 23.77
C GLU A 154 -20.13 -28.43 24.84
N SER A 155 -20.90 -27.93 25.82
CA SER A 155 -20.33 -27.25 26.99
C SER A 155 -19.36 -28.12 27.81
N THR A 156 -19.40 -29.44 27.61
CA THR A 156 -18.44 -30.42 28.15
C THR A 156 -17.10 -30.43 27.42
N PHE A 157 -17.04 -29.84 26.21
CA PHE A 157 -15.83 -29.71 25.40
C PHE A 157 -15.23 -28.31 25.49
N SER A 158 -14.03 -28.14 24.92
CA SER A 158 -13.32 -26.86 24.88
C SER A 158 -13.88 -25.87 23.84
N HIS A 159 -14.67 -26.36 22.87
CA HIS A 159 -15.23 -25.55 21.79
C HIS A 159 -16.67 -25.97 21.53
N ARG A 160 -17.51 -24.98 21.19
CA ARG A 160 -18.90 -25.17 20.80
C ARG A 160 -19.03 -24.83 19.33
N LEU A 161 -19.81 -25.61 18.60
CA LEU A 161 -20.05 -25.35 17.20
C LEU A 161 -21.01 -24.15 17.06
N PRO A 162 -20.59 -23.03 16.44
CA PRO A 162 -21.47 -21.91 16.16
C PRO A 162 -22.56 -22.30 15.17
N LYS A 163 -23.55 -21.42 14.99
CA LYS A 163 -24.62 -21.67 14.03
C LYS A 163 -24.04 -21.71 12.61
N HIS A 164 -24.72 -22.46 11.75
CA HIS A 164 -24.41 -22.49 10.32
C HIS A 164 -24.40 -21.07 9.72
N GLY A 165 -23.48 -20.83 8.79
CA GLY A 165 -23.26 -19.53 8.15
C GLY A 165 -22.22 -18.65 8.83
N GLU A 166 -21.86 -18.92 10.08
CA GLU A 166 -20.79 -18.17 10.75
C GLU A 166 -19.40 -18.62 10.26
N GLN A 167 -18.46 -17.69 10.10
CA GLN A 167 -17.08 -18.02 9.71
C GLN A 167 -16.46 -19.05 10.64
N GLN A 168 -16.74 -18.93 11.94
CA GLN A 168 -16.21 -19.84 12.95
C GLN A 168 -16.77 -21.26 12.82
N TYR A 169 -18.02 -21.44 12.36
CA TYR A 169 -18.57 -22.77 12.06
C TYR A 169 -17.69 -23.49 11.03
N TYR A 170 -17.41 -22.84 9.91
CA TYR A 170 -16.56 -23.39 8.86
C TYR A 170 -15.10 -23.58 9.31
N GLU A 171 -14.62 -22.77 10.24
CA GLU A 171 -13.29 -22.95 10.81
C GLU A 171 -13.19 -24.21 11.67
N LEU A 172 -14.13 -24.40 12.60
CA LEU A 172 -14.03 -25.45 13.59
C LEU A 172 -14.09 -26.84 12.95
N ILE A 173 -15.03 -27.04 12.01
CA ILE A 173 -15.26 -28.35 11.37
C ILE A 173 -14.07 -28.88 10.56
N GLY A 174 -13.13 -28.00 10.17
CA GLY A 174 -11.91 -28.36 9.45
C GLY A 174 -10.63 -28.18 10.26
N LYS A 175 -10.72 -27.81 11.55
CA LYS A 175 -9.56 -27.57 12.41
C LYS A 175 -9.46 -28.61 13.52
N TYR A 176 -10.60 -29.02 14.08
CA TYR A 176 -10.64 -29.97 15.19
C TYR A 176 -11.21 -31.30 14.73
N HIS A 177 -10.42 -32.37 14.90
CA HIS A 177 -10.85 -33.74 14.61
C HIS A 177 -12.13 -34.13 15.37
N GLN A 178 -12.45 -33.48 16.48
CA GLN A 178 -13.70 -33.75 17.20
C GLN A 178 -14.97 -33.64 16.33
N TYR A 179 -14.93 -32.89 15.23
CA TYR A 179 -16.01 -32.74 14.25
C TYR A 179 -15.91 -33.68 13.04
N SER A 180 -14.90 -34.57 13.02
CA SER A 180 -14.73 -35.63 12.01
C SER A 180 -16.01 -36.42 11.74
N PRO A 181 -16.83 -36.81 12.75
CA PRO A 181 -18.05 -37.59 12.51
C PRO A 181 -19.12 -36.91 11.64
N GLY A 182 -19.03 -35.59 11.43
CA GLY A 182 -19.94 -34.89 10.53
C GLY A 182 -19.60 -35.05 9.06
N TRP A 183 -18.38 -35.48 8.70
CA TRP A 183 -17.93 -35.63 7.31
C TRP A 183 -18.44 -36.92 6.67
N ASP A 184 -18.81 -36.87 5.39
CA ASP A 184 -19.41 -38.01 4.67
C ASP A 184 -18.56 -39.28 4.62
N GLU A 185 -17.24 -39.15 4.62
CA GLU A 185 -16.28 -40.26 4.52
C GLU A 185 -15.85 -40.80 5.89
N PHE A 186 -16.41 -40.27 6.98
CA PHE A 186 -16.17 -40.82 8.31
C PHE A 186 -16.95 -42.13 8.49
N ASN A 187 -16.32 -43.14 9.08
CA ASN A 187 -17.00 -44.39 9.40
C ASN A 187 -17.96 -44.19 10.58
N PRO A 188 -19.30 -44.23 10.39
CA PRO A 188 -20.26 -43.96 11.46
C PRO A 188 -20.22 -45.01 12.58
N ALA A 189 -19.67 -46.21 12.32
CA ALA A 189 -19.51 -47.24 13.34
C ALA A 189 -18.28 -47.00 14.26
N ASN A 190 -17.44 -46.00 13.93
CA ASN A 190 -16.24 -45.69 14.69
C ASN A 190 -16.57 -44.77 15.87
N SER A 191 -16.37 -45.26 17.10
CA SER A 191 -16.56 -44.46 18.33
C SER A 191 -15.41 -43.48 18.61
N ASN A 192 -14.35 -43.52 17.81
CA ASN A 192 -13.20 -42.62 17.94
C ASN A 192 -13.32 -41.45 16.93
N ASN A 193 -13.64 -40.26 17.43
CA ASN A 193 -13.66 -39.03 16.63
C ASN A 193 -12.26 -38.50 16.29
N ALA A 194 -11.16 -39.11 16.76
CA ALA A 194 -9.81 -38.75 16.32
C ALA A 194 -9.45 -39.30 14.94
N ASP A 195 -10.27 -40.16 14.36
CA ASP A 195 -10.11 -40.62 12.99
C ASP A 195 -10.40 -39.49 12.00
N ILE A 196 -9.51 -39.28 11.04
CA ILE A 196 -9.55 -38.13 10.13
C ILE A 196 -9.81 -38.64 8.70
N PRO A 197 -11.02 -38.44 8.16
CA PRO A 197 -11.33 -38.90 6.81
C PRO A 197 -10.59 -38.05 5.76
N PRO A 198 -10.28 -38.60 4.57
CA PRO A 198 -9.56 -37.87 3.51
C PRO A 198 -10.19 -36.52 3.13
N ILE A 199 -11.52 -36.44 3.09
CA ILE A 199 -12.24 -35.19 2.83
C ILE A 199 -11.94 -34.09 3.86
N PHE A 200 -11.72 -34.43 5.14
CA PHE A 200 -11.35 -33.46 6.16
C PHE A 200 -10.01 -32.81 5.82
N LEU A 201 -9.02 -33.60 5.42
CA LEU A 201 -7.68 -33.10 5.05
C LEU A 201 -7.75 -32.22 3.80
N SER A 202 -8.55 -32.61 2.81
CA SER A 202 -8.78 -31.81 1.60
C SER A 202 -9.42 -30.47 1.95
N TYR A 203 -10.47 -30.47 2.76
CA TYR A 203 -11.14 -29.25 3.23
C TYR A 203 -10.21 -28.34 4.05
N ALA A 204 -9.43 -28.91 4.97
CA ALA A 204 -8.44 -28.18 5.76
C ALA A 204 -7.37 -27.54 4.85
N SER A 205 -6.95 -28.22 3.78
CA SER A 205 -6.03 -27.68 2.79
C SER A 205 -6.62 -26.51 2.01
N MET A 206 -7.89 -26.60 1.57
CA MET A 206 -8.58 -25.49 0.88
C MET A 206 -8.68 -24.25 1.77
N ARG A 207 -9.01 -24.45 3.06
CA ARG A 207 -8.99 -23.38 4.05
C ARG A 207 -7.61 -22.77 4.27
N GLY A 208 -6.57 -23.62 4.33
CA GLY A 208 -5.18 -23.18 4.40
C GLY A 208 -4.82 -22.27 3.23
N LYS A 209 -5.21 -22.64 2.01
CA LYS A 209 -4.99 -21.85 0.80
C LYS A 209 -5.71 -20.50 0.83
N ALA A 210 -6.95 -20.44 1.32
CA ALA A 210 -7.65 -19.15 1.53
C ALA A 210 -6.87 -18.26 2.50
N ASN A 211 -6.41 -18.85 3.60
CA ASN A 211 -5.62 -18.15 4.60
C ASN A 211 -4.28 -17.64 4.04
N ASP A 212 -3.63 -18.40 3.16
CA ASP A 212 -2.40 -17.97 2.48
C ASP A 212 -2.62 -16.75 1.60
N PHE A 213 -3.74 -16.69 0.88
CA PHE A 213 -4.12 -15.50 0.11
C PHE A 213 -4.35 -14.29 1.03
N TYR A 214 -5.15 -14.40 2.09
CA TYR A 214 -5.34 -13.29 3.03
C TYR A 214 -4.04 -12.87 3.73
N ASN A 215 -3.15 -13.82 4.03
CA ASN A 215 -1.82 -13.53 4.58
C ASN A 215 -0.96 -12.73 3.59
N ASN A 216 -1.00 -13.06 2.31
CA ASN A 216 -0.29 -12.31 1.28
C ASN A 216 -0.87 -10.90 1.10
N ALA A 217 -2.20 -10.77 1.14
CA ALA A 217 -2.85 -9.46 1.12
C ALA A 217 -2.44 -8.61 2.33
N SER A 218 -2.45 -9.20 3.52
CA SER A 218 -2.02 -8.54 4.76
C SER A 218 -0.56 -8.07 4.71
N LYS A 219 0.35 -8.91 4.17
CA LYS A 219 1.76 -8.52 3.96
C LYS A 219 1.88 -7.34 2.99
N ALA A 220 1.06 -7.30 1.93
CA ALA A 220 1.06 -6.19 0.99
C ALA A 220 0.55 -4.89 1.66
N VAL A 221 -0.47 -4.96 2.50
CA VAL A 221 -0.94 -3.82 3.30
C VAL A 221 0.15 -3.32 4.26
N ILE A 222 0.89 -4.22 4.89
CA ILE A 222 2.07 -3.85 5.71
C ILE A 222 3.12 -3.14 4.84
N ALA A 223 3.37 -3.62 3.63
CA ALA A 223 4.30 -2.98 2.70
C ALA A 223 3.83 -1.56 2.31
N LEU A 224 2.53 -1.32 2.15
CA LEU A 224 1.98 0.03 1.93
C LEU A 224 2.32 0.97 3.09
N TYR A 225 2.08 0.57 4.34
CA TYR A 225 2.42 1.41 5.49
C TYR A 225 3.90 1.76 5.55
N ILE A 226 4.78 0.80 5.24
CA ILE A 226 6.23 1.03 5.16
C ILE A 226 6.55 2.00 4.02
N ASN A 227 5.94 1.81 2.84
CA ASN A 227 6.14 2.68 1.68
C ASN A 227 5.75 4.13 1.98
N HIS A 228 4.58 4.36 2.59
CA HIS A 228 4.11 5.67 3.03
C HIS A 228 5.08 6.34 4.02
N PHE A 229 5.52 5.60 5.04
CA PHE A 229 6.44 6.14 6.03
C PHE A 229 7.80 6.51 5.43
N LEU A 230 8.41 5.59 4.65
CA LEU A 230 9.69 5.85 4.00
C LEU A 230 9.59 6.98 2.97
N SER A 231 8.47 7.07 2.25
CA SER A 231 8.22 8.17 1.32
C SER A 231 8.14 9.51 2.05
N ALA A 232 7.45 9.58 3.18
CA ALA A 232 7.36 10.81 3.98
C ALA A 232 8.73 11.27 4.48
N VAL A 233 9.52 10.37 5.08
CA VAL A 233 10.87 10.68 5.58
C VAL A 233 11.78 11.12 4.44
N HIS A 234 11.75 10.40 3.32
CA HIS A 234 12.56 10.74 2.16
C HIS A 234 12.17 12.09 1.54
N ALA A 235 10.88 12.44 1.50
CA ALA A 235 10.44 13.73 0.97
C ALA A 235 10.94 14.91 1.81
N VAL A 236 10.96 14.78 3.13
CA VAL A 236 11.57 15.78 4.03
C VAL A 236 13.05 15.94 3.70
N TRP A 237 13.79 14.83 3.59
CA TRP A 237 15.22 14.84 3.30
C TRP A 237 15.53 15.44 1.92
N ALA A 238 14.85 14.99 0.87
CA ALA A 238 15.02 15.50 -0.48
C ALA A 238 14.76 17.02 -0.55
N THR A 239 13.75 17.51 0.17
CA THR A 239 13.44 18.95 0.23
C THR A 239 14.55 19.73 0.96
N ALA A 240 15.11 19.17 2.03
CA ALA A 240 16.23 19.78 2.75
C ALA A 240 17.49 19.88 1.86
N LEU A 241 17.81 18.82 1.13
CA LEU A 241 18.91 18.81 0.15
C LEU A 241 18.68 19.84 -0.96
N TYR A 242 17.47 19.89 -1.51
CA TYR A 242 17.09 20.88 -2.51
C TYR A 242 17.34 22.31 -2.01
N ASN A 243 16.79 22.67 -0.84
CA ASN A 243 16.95 24.00 -0.25
C ASN A 243 18.42 24.38 0.02
N ASN A 244 19.25 23.41 0.41
CA ASN A 244 20.68 23.63 0.61
C ASN A 244 21.41 23.86 -0.71
N SER A 245 21.10 23.08 -1.75
CA SER A 245 21.70 23.25 -3.09
C SER A 245 21.34 24.59 -3.73
N VAL A 246 20.11 25.09 -3.52
CA VAL A 246 19.68 26.41 -3.96
C VAL A 246 20.47 27.50 -3.24
N SER A 247 20.67 27.36 -1.93
CA SER A 247 21.42 28.34 -1.12
C SER A 247 22.88 28.47 -1.55
N VAL A 248 23.54 27.37 -1.95
CA VAL A 248 24.93 27.37 -2.44
C VAL A 248 25.08 28.06 -3.79
N LYS A 249 24.08 27.96 -4.69
CA LYS A 249 24.10 28.63 -6.00
C LYS A 249 23.96 30.17 -5.93
N LEU A 250 23.60 30.72 -4.77
CA LEU A 250 23.31 32.15 -4.57
C LEU A 250 24.41 32.91 -3.82
N GLN A 251 25.46 32.26 -3.31
CA GLN A 251 26.62 32.94 -2.78
C GLN A 251 27.67 33.16 -3.88
N PHE A 252 27.51 34.25 -4.64
CA PHE A 252 28.60 34.90 -5.36
C PHE A 252 28.81 36.26 -4.68
N ASP A 253 29.92 36.42 -3.97
CA ASP A 253 30.18 37.60 -3.14
C ASP A 253 30.67 38.77 -4.03
N GLU A 254 29.85 39.81 -4.17
CA GLU A 254 30.25 41.06 -4.83
C GLU A 254 31.05 41.88 -3.81
N GLN A 255 32.35 41.65 -3.72
CA GLN A 255 33.20 42.52 -2.91
C GLN A 255 33.34 43.87 -3.59
N GLU A 256 32.79 44.92 -2.98
CA GLU A 256 33.12 46.32 -3.26
C GLU A 256 34.61 46.56 -2.95
N LEU A 257 35.48 46.26 -3.92
CA LEU A 257 36.83 46.81 -3.96
C LEU A 257 36.76 48.21 -4.55
N ARG A 258 36.59 49.20 -3.67
CA ARG A 258 36.93 50.59 -3.95
C ARG A 258 38.37 50.61 -4.48
N TYR A 259 38.50 50.95 -5.76
CA TYR A 259 39.71 51.02 -6.59
C TYR A 259 40.17 49.68 -7.21
N ALA A 260 39.91 49.58 -8.52
CA ALA A 260 40.27 48.51 -9.45
C ALA A 260 39.49 47.19 -9.28
N GLY A 261 38.33 47.12 -9.95
CA GLY A 261 37.49 45.93 -10.02
C GLY A 261 38.17 44.74 -10.71
N ALA A 262 38.82 43.90 -9.90
CA ALA A 262 39.23 42.56 -10.30
C ALA A 262 38.22 41.55 -9.74
N LEU A 263 37.41 40.94 -10.62
CA LEU A 263 36.57 39.79 -10.30
C LEU A 263 37.47 38.61 -9.91
N SER A 264 37.58 38.32 -8.62
CA SER A 264 38.27 37.12 -8.13
C SER A 264 37.22 36.09 -7.69
N PRO A 265 36.99 35.00 -8.44
CA PRO A 265 36.04 33.98 -8.03
C PRO A 265 36.52 33.33 -6.72
N ARG A 266 35.73 33.47 -5.64
CA ARG A 266 36.01 32.82 -4.36
C ARG A 266 35.02 31.68 -4.13
N LEU A 267 35.48 30.44 -4.31
CA LEU A 267 34.71 29.25 -3.96
C LEU A 267 34.79 29.04 -2.45
N THR A 268 33.68 29.25 -1.75
CA THR A 268 33.59 28.91 -0.31
C THR A 268 32.77 27.64 -0.16
N LEU A 269 33.47 26.52 0.04
CA LEU A 269 32.83 25.24 0.38
C LEU A 269 32.58 25.23 1.89
N LYS A 270 31.33 25.33 2.31
CA LYS A 270 30.92 24.97 3.68
C LYS A 270 30.33 23.56 3.64
N ALA A 271 31.13 22.59 4.05
CA ALA A 271 30.64 21.27 4.42
C ALA A 271 30.18 21.34 5.88
N ASN A 272 28.89 21.15 6.12
CA ASN A 272 28.39 20.82 7.45
C ASN A 272 28.42 19.29 7.54
N PHE A 273 29.33 18.78 8.38
CA PHE A 273 29.36 17.38 8.77
C PHE A 273 28.24 17.10 9.78
#